data_AF-A0A2Z5Y2D8-F1
#
_entry.id   AF-A0A2Z5Y2D8-F1
#
_cell.length_a   1.000
_cell.length_b   1.000
_cell.length_c   1.000
_cell.angle_alpha   90.00
_cell.angle_beta   90.00
_cell.angle_gamma   90.00
#
_symmetry.space_group_name_H-M   'P 1'
#
loop_
_entity.id
_entity.type
_entity.pdbx_description
1 polymer ?
#
loop_
_entity_poly.entity_id
_entity_poly.type
_entity_poly.pdbx_seq_one_letter_code
_entity_poly.pdbx_strand_id
1 'polypeptide(L)'
;MVEKVKKPIYKQVWFWFALIILVSGIGGIVENKDDNQLASENEEVEKSQVEENKVEKTEPNKDTKQIKSITSEKDNLPTEYKSALQKSKTYVEIMNMSKAKLYNQLTSNVGEKFSEQAAQYAVDNIKADWNNNALKKAKIYQNQMNMSPETIRTQLISDAGEKFTSEEAAFAIQHLND
;
A
#
# COMPACT_ATOMS: atom_id res chain seq x y z
N MET A 1 -19.41 -8.79 39.12
CA MET A 1 -18.55 -9.56 38.20
C MET A 1 -18.64 -8.88 36.85
N VAL A 2 -17.55 -8.35 36.30
CA VAL A 2 -17.56 -7.63 35.01
C VAL A 2 -17.25 -8.62 33.90
N GLU A 3 -18.23 -8.90 33.06
CA GLU A 3 -18.11 -9.79 31.90
C GLU A 3 -17.30 -9.08 30.80
N LYS A 4 -16.14 -9.64 30.45
CA LYS A 4 -15.33 -9.15 29.33
C LYS A 4 -15.91 -9.68 28.02
N VAL A 5 -16.65 -8.84 27.30
CA VAL A 5 -17.08 -9.15 25.92
C VAL A 5 -15.85 -9.22 25.03
N LYS A 6 -15.55 -10.42 24.49
CA LYS A 6 -14.48 -10.60 23.51
C LYS A 6 -14.87 -9.90 22.21
N LYS A 7 -14.00 -9.01 21.73
CA LYS A 7 -14.18 -8.29 20.47
C LYS A 7 -14.21 -9.30 19.31
N PRO A 8 -15.12 -9.17 18.35
CA PRO A 8 -15.19 -10.12 17.27
C PRO A 8 -14.03 -9.93 16.28
N ILE A 9 -13.46 -11.05 15.85
CA ILE A 9 -12.19 -11.17 15.11
C ILE A 9 -12.33 -10.64 13.66
N TYR A 10 -13.55 -10.44 13.16
CA TYR A 10 -13.83 -9.95 11.80
C TYR A 10 -13.50 -8.47 11.55
N LYS A 11 -13.02 -7.73 12.56
CA LYS A 11 -12.61 -6.31 12.42
C LYS A 11 -11.17 -6.11 11.94
N GLN A 12 -10.41 -7.19 11.73
CA GLN A 12 -9.05 -7.14 11.19
C GLN A 12 -9.09 -7.42 9.69
N VAL A 13 -8.51 -6.51 8.89
CA VAL A 13 -8.55 -6.47 7.42
C VAL A 13 -8.12 -7.80 6.77
N TRP A 14 -7.32 -8.61 7.46
CA TRP A 14 -6.93 -9.95 7.02
C TRP A 14 -8.12 -10.91 6.82
N PHE A 15 -9.21 -10.75 7.57
CA PHE A 15 -10.40 -11.62 7.49
C PHE A 15 -11.15 -11.49 6.14
N TRP A 16 -11.03 -10.34 5.45
CA TRP A 16 -11.63 -10.16 4.12
C TRP A 16 -10.80 -10.80 3.00
N PHE A 17 -9.47 -10.87 3.14
CA PHE A 17 -8.61 -11.58 2.20
C PHE A 17 -8.85 -13.10 2.23
N ALA A 18 -9.14 -13.67 3.41
CA ALA A 18 -9.46 -15.10 3.54
C ALA A 18 -10.80 -15.47 2.88
N LEU A 19 -11.80 -14.58 2.92
CA LEU A 19 -13.13 -14.84 2.34
C LEU A 19 -13.10 -14.84 0.80
N ILE A 20 -12.24 -14.04 0.18
CA ILE A 20 -12.09 -13.95 -1.29
C ILE A 20 -11.45 -15.21 -1.88
N ILE A 21 -10.52 -15.85 -1.15
CA ILE A 21 -9.85 -17.08 -1.60
C ILE A 21 -10.82 -18.29 -1.60
N LEU A 22 -11.86 -18.29 -0.76
CA LEU A 22 -12.83 -19.39 -0.67
C LEU A 22 -13.83 -19.42 -1.83
N VAL A 23 -14.05 -18.31 -2.55
CA VAL A 23 -15.08 -18.20 -3.61
C VAL A 23 -14.51 -18.44 -5.02
N SER A 24 -13.18 -18.45 -5.21
CA SER A 24 -12.54 -18.80 -6.50
C SER A 24 -12.21 -20.28 -6.67
N GLY A 25 -12.64 -21.14 -5.74
CA GLY A 25 -12.21 -22.55 -5.67
C GLY A 25 -13.33 -23.58 -5.80
N ILE A 26 -14.30 -23.43 -6.72
CA ILE A 26 -15.15 -24.55 -7.15
C ILE A 26 -15.38 -24.45 -8.66
N GLY A 27 -14.65 -25.25 -9.43
CA GLY A 27 -14.89 -25.41 -10.87
C GLY A 27 -13.76 -26.16 -11.56
N GLY A 28 -13.82 -27.50 -11.56
CA GLY A 28 -12.98 -28.33 -12.43
C GLY A 28 -12.62 -29.69 -11.85
N ILE A 29 -13.51 -30.66 -12.01
CA ILE A 29 -13.27 -32.09 -11.77
C ILE A 29 -12.36 -32.59 -12.92
N VAL A 30 -11.16 -33.06 -12.61
CA VAL A 30 -10.44 -34.06 -13.43
C VAL A 30 -9.76 -35.04 -12.48
N GLU A 31 -10.15 -36.30 -12.67
CA GLU A 31 -9.69 -37.53 -12.06
C GLU A 31 -8.31 -37.94 -12.61
N ASN A 32 -7.34 -38.26 -11.73
CA ASN A 32 -6.43 -39.39 -11.95
C ASN A 32 -5.70 -39.84 -10.67
N LYS A 33 -5.47 -41.15 -10.67
CA LYS A 33 -5.10 -42.12 -9.64
C LYS A 33 -3.74 -41.99 -8.93
N ASP A 34 -3.80 -42.42 -7.67
CA ASP A 34 -2.95 -43.36 -6.90
C ASP A 34 -1.46 -43.06 -6.57
N ASP A 35 -1.25 -43.00 -5.25
CA ASP A 35 -0.16 -43.52 -4.39
C ASP A 35 1.31 -43.14 -4.65
N ASN A 36 1.93 -42.41 -3.71
CA ASN A 36 2.92 -43.02 -2.81
C ASN A 36 3.32 -42.12 -1.62
N GLN A 37 3.62 -42.84 -0.55
CA GLN A 37 4.07 -42.59 0.81
C GLN A 37 5.38 -41.77 0.93
N LEU A 38 5.53 -40.97 2.01
CA LEU A 38 6.69 -40.99 2.94
C LEU A 38 6.68 -39.81 3.91
N ALA A 39 7.01 -40.14 5.17
CA ALA A 39 7.04 -39.29 6.35
C ALA A 39 8.35 -38.50 6.52
N SER A 40 8.30 -37.38 7.26
CA SER A 40 9.35 -36.93 8.19
C SER A 40 8.90 -35.73 9.02
N GLU A 41 8.55 -36.04 10.27
CA GLU A 41 9.10 -35.53 11.53
C GLU A 41 9.78 -34.14 11.61
N ASN A 42 9.24 -33.34 12.55
CA ASN A 42 9.82 -32.36 13.49
C ASN A 42 11.17 -31.67 13.18
N GLU A 43 11.19 -30.34 13.36
CA GLU A 43 12.04 -29.72 14.38
C GLU A 43 11.61 -28.28 14.71
N GLU A 44 11.80 -27.97 15.99
CA GLU A 44 11.37 -26.82 16.79
C GLU A 44 12.62 -25.98 17.10
N VAL A 45 12.59 -24.64 16.96
CA VAL A 45 13.47 -23.76 17.79
C VAL A 45 12.82 -22.40 18.08
N GLU A 46 12.74 -22.13 19.38
CA GLU A 46 12.38 -20.92 20.10
C GLU A 46 13.38 -19.73 19.96
N LYS A 47 12.81 -18.51 19.86
CA LYS A 47 12.90 -17.37 20.82
C LYS A 47 14.26 -16.96 21.48
N SER A 48 14.59 -15.67 21.35
CA SER A 48 14.94 -14.66 22.41
C SER A 48 15.93 -13.60 21.87
N GLN A 49 15.58 -12.30 21.81
CA GLN A 49 15.87 -11.19 22.77
C GLN A 49 17.38 -11.01 23.09
N VAL A 50 17.99 -9.81 23.17
CA VAL A 50 17.81 -8.71 24.16
C VAL A 50 18.73 -7.49 23.81
N GLU A 51 18.32 -6.28 24.28
CA GLU A 51 19.05 -5.02 24.65
C GLU A 51 19.80 -4.16 23.61
N GLU A 52 19.45 -2.87 23.41
CA GLU A 52 19.56 -1.67 24.29
C GLU A 52 20.95 -1.03 24.26
N ASN A 53 21.04 0.17 23.67
CA ASN A 53 21.90 1.22 24.22
C ASN A 53 21.46 2.62 23.79
N LYS A 54 21.45 3.49 24.79
CA LYS A 54 20.98 4.88 24.87
C LYS A 54 22.20 5.81 24.84
N VAL A 55 22.24 6.83 23.98
CA VAL A 55 22.93 8.10 24.27
C VAL A 55 22.23 9.28 23.57
N GLU A 56 22.26 10.41 24.27
CA GLU A 56 21.44 11.62 24.20
C GLU A 56 22.14 12.79 23.44
N LYS A 57 21.31 13.57 22.70
CA LYS A 57 21.32 15.04 22.47
C LYS A 57 22.49 15.74 21.77
N THR A 58 22.19 16.40 20.64
CA THR A 58 22.40 17.86 20.44
C THR A 58 21.78 18.35 19.12
N GLU A 59 20.86 19.32 19.20
CA GLU A 59 20.53 20.30 18.14
C GLU A 59 21.69 21.32 18.02
N PRO A 60 21.99 21.95 16.85
CA PRO A 60 21.09 22.94 16.24
C PRO A 60 21.12 23.14 14.70
N ASN A 61 19.96 23.59 14.19
CA ASN A 61 19.69 24.59 13.13
C ASN A 61 20.53 24.59 11.82
N LYS A 62 19.88 24.34 10.67
CA LYS A 62 20.51 24.43 9.33
C LYS A 62 19.54 24.82 8.20
N ASP A 63 18.80 25.91 8.37
CA ASP A 63 17.82 26.42 7.39
C ASP A 63 18.39 27.14 6.16
N THR A 64 19.64 26.89 5.73
CA THR A 64 20.17 27.61 4.55
C THR A 64 21.17 26.81 3.71
N LYS A 65 21.22 25.48 3.85
CA LYS A 65 22.13 24.62 3.05
C LYS A 65 21.44 23.72 2.03
N GLN A 66 20.11 23.71 1.96
CA GLN A 66 19.36 22.65 1.27
C GLN A 66 19.17 22.86 -0.24
N ILE A 67 19.26 24.10 -0.76
CA ILE A 67 18.93 24.36 -2.18
C ILE A 67 20.13 24.12 -3.12
N LYS A 68 21.38 24.18 -2.62
CA LYS A 68 22.60 24.05 -3.45
C LYS A 68 23.15 22.62 -3.55
N SER A 69 22.70 21.67 -2.73
CA SER A 69 23.15 20.26 -2.81
C SER A 69 22.31 19.41 -3.77
N ILE A 70 21.05 19.78 -4.03
CA ILE A 70 20.09 18.98 -4.82
C ILE A 70 20.49 18.84 -6.30
N THR A 71 21.28 19.77 -6.84
CA THR A 71 21.67 19.74 -8.27
C THR A 71 22.92 18.88 -8.54
N SER A 72 23.75 18.60 -7.54
CA SER A 72 24.99 17.82 -7.70
C SER A 72 24.82 16.31 -7.43
N GLU A 73 23.65 15.88 -6.95
CA GLU A 73 23.43 14.51 -6.44
C GLU A 73 22.60 13.63 -7.39
N LYS A 74 22.01 14.22 -8.45
CA LYS A 74 21.21 13.47 -9.45
C LYS A 74 22.01 12.41 -10.21
N ASP A 75 23.33 12.59 -10.37
CA ASP A 75 24.18 11.60 -11.04
C ASP A 75 24.56 10.41 -10.15
N ASN A 76 24.53 10.58 -8.82
CA ASN A 76 24.88 9.54 -7.85
C ASN A 76 23.67 8.98 -7.09
N LEU A 77 22.46 9.08 -7.66
CA LEU A 77 21.28 8.54 -7.01
C LEU A 77 21.38 6.99 -6.90
N PRO A 78 21.17 6.40 -5.70
CA PRO A 78 21.20 4.95 -5.53
C PRO A 78 20.24 4.22 -6.47
N THR A 79 20.61 3.02 -6.92
CA THR A 79 19.79 2.22 -7.84
C THR A 79 18.39 1.99 -7.30
N GLU A 80 18.24 1.74 -5.99
CA GLU A 80 16.94 1.52 -5.35
C GLU A 80 15.98 2.69 -5.56
N TYR A 81 16.47 3.93 -5.47
CA TYR A 81 15.66 5.15 -5.62
C TYR A 81 15.20 5.31 -7.07
N LYS A 82 16.08 4.99 -8.02
CA LYS A 82 15.73 4.96 -9.46
C LYS A 82 14.65 3.91 -9.71
N SER A 83 14.80 2.71 -9.15
CA SER A 83 13.83 1.62 -9.27
C SER A 83 12.47 1.98 -8.65
N ALA A 84 12.45 2.54 -7.44
CA ALA A 84 11.23 2.98 -6.77
C ALA A 84 10.50 4.05 -7.58
N LEU A 85 11.23 5.02 -8.15
CA LEU A 85 10.65 6.05 -9.02
C LEU A 85 10.08 5.46 -10.31
N GLN A 86 10.75 4.51 -10.95
CA GLN A 86 10.19 3.85 -12.14
C GLN A 86 8.95 3.03 -11.81
N LYS A 87 8.96 2.27 -10.71
CA LYS A 87 7.80 1.49 -10.29
C LYS A 87 6.60 2.37 -9.94
N SER A 88 6.86 3.54 -9.37
CA SER A 88 5.83 4.54 -9.07
C SER A 88 5.06 4.99 -10.30
N LYS A 89 5.72 5.11 -11.46
CA LYS A 89 5.03 5.46 -12.72
C LYS A 89 3.97 4.43 -13.08
N THR A 90 4.28 3.14 -12.97
CA THR A 90 3.30 2.07 -13.22
C THR A 90 2.09 2.20 -12.29
N TYR A 91 2.32 2.41 -10.99
CA TYR A 91 1.22 2.52 -10.02
C TYR A 91 0.38 3.78 -10.19
N VAL A 92 1.00 4.91 -10.54
CA VAL A 92 0.30 6.17 -10.77
C VAL A 92 -0.45 6.14 -12.10
N GLU A 93 0.21 5.76 -13.19
CA GLU A 93 -0.34 5.92 -14.55
C GLU A 93 -1.32 4.80 -14.91
N ILE A 94 -1.04 3.56 -14.49
CA ILE A 94 -1.86 2.40 -14.84
C ILE A 94 -2.87 2.11 -13.74
N MET A 95 -2.41 2.09 -12.48
CA MET A 95 -3.28 1.73 -11.35
C MET A 95 -3.99 2.93 -10.71
N ASN A 96 -3.69 4.16 -11.15
CA ASN A 96 -4.33 5.39 -10.66
C ASN A 96 -4.31 5.51 -9.13
N MET A 97 -3.19 5.15 -8.51
CA MET A 97 -3.07 5.19 -7.04
C MET A 97 -3.03 6.64 -6.52
N SER A 98 -3.49 6.81 -5.28
CA SER A 98 -3.24 8.01 -4.49
C SER A 98 -1.78 8.08 -4.05
N LYS A 99 -1.35 9.27 -3.62
CA LYS A 99 -0.01 9.47 -3.07
C LYS A 99 0.26 8.58 -1.86
N ALA A 100 -0.68 8.52 -0.91
CA ALA A 100 -0.52 7.73 0.31
C ALA A 100 -0.51 6.22 0.03
N LYS A 101 -1.36 5.75 -0.89
CA LYS A 101 -1.40 4.34 -1.27
C LYS A 101 -0.15 3.93 -2.06
N LEU A 102 0.39 4.82 -2.89
CA LEU A 102 1.66 4.61 -3.57
C LEU A 102 2.80 4.38 -2.56
N TYR A 103 2.95 5.24 -1.56
CA TYR A 103 3.98 5.08 -0.53
C TYR A 103 3.86 3.69 0.14
N ASN A 104 2.67 3.35 0.61
CA ASN A 104 2.41 2.07 1.27
C ASN A 104 2.71 0.87 0.36
N GLN A 105 2.39 0.99 -0.93
CA GLN A 105 2.65 -0.08 -1.90
C GLN A 105 4.16 -0.30 -2.11
N LEU A 106 4.94 0.78 -2.17
CA LEU A 106 6.39 0.72 -2.36
C LEU A 106 7.09 0.12 -1.13
N THR A 107 6.63 0.43 0.08
CA THR A 107 7.24 -0.05 1.33
C THR A 107 6.69 -1.39 1.81
N SER A 108 5.57 -1.87 1.23
CA SER A 108 4.90 -3.09 1.67
C SER A 108 5.80 -4.32 1.60
N ASN A 109 5.81 -5.10 2.69
CA ASN A 109 6.47 -6.40 2.81
C ASN A 109 5.95 -7.47 1.84
N VAL A 110 4.79 -7.27 1.22
CA VAL A 110 4.23 -8.16 0.19
C VAL A 110 4.18 -7.49 -1.18
N GLY A 111 4.63 -6.23 -1.26
CA GLY A 111 4.74 -5.46 -2.49
C GLY A 111 6.20 -5.40 -2.95
N GLU A 112 6.75 -4.20 -2.99
CA GLU A 112 8.06 -3.95 -3.58
C GLU A 112 9.22 -3.96 -2.57
N LYS A 113 8.92 -3.83 -1.27
CA LYS A 113 9.91 -3.83 -0.17
C LYS A 113 11.03 -2.79 -0.33
N PHE A 114 10.75 -1.67 -1.01
CA PHE A 114 11.71 -0.58 -1.05
C PHE A 114 11.90 0.01 0.34
N SER A 115 13.12 0.49 0.61
CA SER A 115 13.39 1.31 1.79
C SER A 115 12.45 2.50 1.88
N GLU A 116 12.12 2.94 3.10
CA GLU A 116 11.26 4.10 3.32
C GLU A 116 11.81 5.35 2.63
N GLN A 117 13.13 5.53 2.63
CA GLN A 117 13.78 6.66 1.97
C GLN A 117 13.65 6.60 0.44
N ALA A 118 13.79 5.42 -0.18
CA ALA A 118 13.61 5.26 -1.62
C ALA A 118 12.14 5.47 -2.03
N ALA A 119 11.20 4.96 -1.23
CA ALA A 119 9.76 5.15 -1.45
C ALA A 119 9.35 6.62 -1.30
N GLN A 120 9.85 7.30 -0.26
CA GLN A 120 9.59 8.72 -0.05
C GLN A 120 10.18 9.55 -1.20
N TYR A 121 11.42 9.28 -1.59
CA TYR A 121 12.03 9.93 -2.75
C TYR A 121 11.17 9.75 -4.01
N ALA A 122 10.67 8.53 -4.26
CA ALA A 122 9.83 8.27 -5.42
C ALA A 122 8.52 9.07 -5.37
N VAL A 123 7.85 9.11 -4.22
CA VAL A 123 6.61 9.86 -3.99
C VAL A 123 6.79 11.37 -4.14
N ASP A 124 7.94 11.91 -3.72
CA ASP A 124 8.24 13.34 -3.81
C ASP A 124 8.65 13.79 -5.21
N ASN A 125 9.25 12.88 -5.99
CA ASN A 125 9.79 13.19 -7.32
C ASN A 125 8.91 12.71 -8.48
N ILE A 126 7.91 11.88 -8.22
CA ILE A 126 6.94 11.48 -9.24
C ILE A 126 6.04 12.67 -9.59
N LYS A 127 5.93 12.96 -10.89
CA LYS A 127 4.98 13.95 -11.41
C LYS A 127 3.68 13.23 -11.71
N ALA A 128 2.66 13.48 -10.90
CA ALA A 128 1.36 12.85 -11.00
C ALA A 128 0.26 13.89 -10.85
N ASP A 129 -0.83 13.70 -11.58
CA ASP A 129 -2.08 14.42 -11.38
C ASP A 129 -2.97 13.59 -10.45
N TRP A 130 -2.91 13.89 -9.16
CA TRP A 130 -3.62 13.13 -8.13
C TRP A 130 -5.14 13.29 -8.21
N ASN A 131 -5.60 14.48 -8.62
CA ASN A 131 -7.02 14.76 -8.88
C ASN A 131 -7.54 13.88 -10.02
N ASN A 132 -6.79 13.81 -11.13
CA ASN A 132 -7.15 12.93 -12.25
C ASN A 132 -7.08 11.45 -11.86
N ASN A 133 -6.11 11.03 -11.05
CA ASN A 133 -6.06 9.66 -10.54
C ASN A 133 -7.30 9.32 -9.70
N ALA A 134 -7.73 10.22 -8.81
CA ALA A 134 -8.95 10.07 -8.03
C ALA A 134 -10.18 9.97 -8.94
N LEU A 135 -10.28 10.84 -9.96
CA LEU A 135 -11.37 10.81 -10.94
C LEU A 135 -11.41 9.49 -11.72
N LYS A 136 -10.27 8.98 -12.19
CA LYS A 136 -10.21 7.68 -12.89
C LYS A 136 -10.65 6.54 -11.97
N LYS A 137 -10.23 6.54 -10.70
CA LYS A 137 -10.71 5.56 -9.71
C LYS A 137 -12.21 5.68 -9.47
N ALA A 138 -12.72 6.89 -9.36
CA ALA A 138 -14.15 7.16 -9.22
C ALA A 138 -14.95 6.59 -10.40
N LYS A 139 -14.50 6.86 -11.64
CA LYS A 139 -15.12 6.31 -12.86
C LYS A 139 -15.04 4.78 -12.91
N ILE A 140 -13.95 4.18 -12.47
CA ILE A 140 -13.84 2.72 -12.36
C ILE A 140 -14.91 2.17 -11.41
N TYR A 141 -15.04 2.73 -10.20
CA TYR A 141 -16.05 2.29 -9.24
C TYR A 141 -17.48 2.51 -9.71
N GLN A 142 -17.75 3.64 -10.36
CA GLN A 142 -19.05 3.92 -10.95
C GLN A 142 -19.40 2.90 -12.04
N ASN A 143 -18.48 2.64 -12.97
CA ASN A 143 -18.78 1.87 -14.17
C ASN A 143 -18.69 0.36 -13.98
N GLN A 144 -17.76 -0.11 -13.13
CA GLN A 144 -17.51 -1.54 -12.93
C GLN A 144 -18.19 -2.10 -11.69
N MET A 145 -18.42 -1.27 -10.68
CA MET A 145 -19.02 -1.69 -9.41
C MET A 145 -20.38 -1.05 -9.15
N ASN A 146 -20.88 -0.21 -10.08
CA ASN A 146 -22.17 0.47 -9.98
C ASN A 146 -22.38 1.22 -8.66
N MET A 147 -21.29 1.75 -8.10
CA MET A 147 -21.33 2.44 -6.81
C MET A 147 -21.95 3.84 -6.95
N SER A 148 -22.68 4.29 -5.93
CA SER A 148 -23.19 5.65 -5.87
C SER A 148 -22.07 6.67 -5.58
N PRO A 149 -22.23 7.96 -5.95
CA PRO A 149 -21.20 8.98 -5.72
C PRO A 149 -20.75 9.08 -4.25
N GLU A 150 -21.65 8.99 -3.28
CA GLU A 150 -21.27 9.03 -1.86
C GLU A 150 -20.46 7.80 -1.41
N THR A 151 -20.81 6.61 -1.90
CA THR A 151 -20.04 5.39 -1.61
C THR A 151 -18.67 5.47 -2.27
N ILE A 152 -18.58 5.99 -3.50
CA ILE A 152 -17.32 6.25 -4.18
C ILE A 152 -16.45 7.22 -3.38
N ARG A 153 -17.01 8.36 -2.94
CA ARG A 153 -16.29 9.34 -2.11
C ARG A 153 -15.70 8.69 -0.86
N THR A 154 -16.53 7.91 -0.15
CA THR A 154 -16.12 7.19 1.06
C THR A 154 -15.00 6.19 0.76
N GLN A 155 -15.11 5.45 -0.33
CA GLN A 155 -14.11 4.47 -0.74
C GLN A 155 -12.78 5.15 -1.10
N LEU A 156 -12.82 6.28 -1.82
CA LEU A 156 -11.63 7.03 -2.22
C LEU A 156 -10.81 7.51 -1.03
N ILE A 157 -11.47 8.04 0.02
CA ILE A 157 -10.77 8.57 1.20
C ILE A 157 -10.43 7.49 2.23
N SER A 158 -11.07 6.32 2.17
CA SER A 158 -10.97 5.32 3.23
C SER A 158 -9.55 4.78 3.40
N ASP A 159 -9.18 4.52 4.66
CA ASP A 159 -7.89 3.95 5.02
C ASP A 159 -7.65 2.54 4.47
N ALA A 160 -8.71 1.76 4.33
CA ALA A 160 -8.63 0.43 3.73
C ALA A 160 -8.77 0.45 2.20
N GLY A 161 -9.21 1.58 1.63
CA GLY A 161 -9.48 1.73 0.20
C GLY A 161 -8.34 2.43 -0.53
N GLU A 162 -8.61 3.64 -1.05
CA GLU A 162 -7.67 4.32 -1.95
C GLU A 162 -6.84 5.41 -1.27
N LYS A 163 -7.18 5.87 -0.07
CA LYS A 163 -6.42 6.90 0.69
C LYS A 163 -6.12 8.19 -0.09
N PHE A 164 -7.02 8.62 -0.98
CA PHE A 164 -6.96 9.98 -1.53
C PHE A 164 -7.27 11.01 -0.44
N THR A 165 -6.84 12.26 -0.64
CA THR A 165 -7.26 13.34 0.25
C THR A 165 -8.75 13.64 0.07
N SER A 166 -9.32 14.38 1.02
CA SER A 166 -10.74 14.77 0.92
C SER A 166 -10.98 15.69 -0.29
N GLU A 167 -10.01 16.54 -0.62
CA GLU A 167 -10.05 17.47 -1.75
C GLU A 167 -9.98 16.72 -3.09
N GLU A 168 -9.08 15.74 -3.21
CA GLU A 168 -8.95 14.89 -4.41
C GLU A 168 -10.24 14.08 -4.65
N ALA A 169 -10.81 13.51 -3.59
CA ALA A 169 -12.08 12.80 -3.68
C ALA A 169 -13.24 13.74 -4.02
N ALA A 170 -13.28 14.94 -3.44
CA ALA A 170 -14.30 15.94 -3.76
C ALA A 170 -14.21 16.38 -5.23
N PHE A 171 -13.00 16.64 -5.73
CA PHE A 171 -12.76 16.91 -7.14
C PHE A 171 -13.27 15.77 -8.03
N ALA A 172 -12.94 14.52 -7.69
CA ALA A 172 -13.36 13.35 -8.45
C ALA A 172 -14.88 13.20 -8.53
N ILE A 173 -15.61 13.46 -7.44
CA ILE A 173 -17.07 13.40 -7.42
C ILE A 173 -17.70 14.55 -8.22
N GLN A 174 -17.13 15.76 -8.09
CA GLN A 174 -17.62 16.93 -8.82
C GLN A 174 -17.57 16.71 -10.33
N HIS A 175 -16.53 16.06 -10.84
CA HIS A 175 -16.28 15.85 -12.27
C HIS A 175 -16.66 14.44 -12.74
N LEU A 176 -17.41 13.68 -11.92
CA LEU A 176 -17.65 12.25 -12.17
C LEU A 176 -18.41 12.00 -13.47
N ASN A 177 -19.33 12.91 -13.83
CA ASN A 177 -20.21 12.80 -15.00
C ASN A 177 -19.97 13.88 -16.06
N ASP A 178 -18.79 14.51 -16.02
CA ASP A 178 -18.33 15.42 -17.07
C ASP A 178 -18.01 14.68 -18.38
#